data_AF-A0A2G9NS66-F1
#
_entry.id   AF-A0A2G9NS66-F1
#
_cell.length_a   1.000
_cell.length_b   1.000
_cell.length_c   1.000
_cell.angle_alpha   90.00
_cell.angle_beta   90.00
_cell.angle_gamma   90.00
#
_symmetry.space_group_name_H-M   'P 1'
#
loop_
_entity.id
_entity.type
_entity.pdbx_description
1 polymer ?
#
loop_
_entity_poly.entity_id
_entity_poly.type
_entity_poly.pdbx_seq_one_letter_code
_entity_poly.pdbx_strand_id
1 'polypeptide(L)'
;MYKKIYFVFVLMFLVLVSASQSQEVYVLNLKYDNGEISATSLLKTEGYFSNSVNEPEEGYLLEVISLDDSVLYSQKFDFILESHSEPDSSWFDEQGNQIYFPNVSETTEFLNSSYVELIFPYYESAREIRVSDSKGNKLISLSVNADLDIKDSLEGNVEAKNGFNKGNNLLIISGVIVGLIIIAFLAFRFLRSRGN
;
A
#
# COMPACT_ATOMS: atom_id res chain seq x y z
N MET A 1 -33.15 -8.81 34.38
CA MET A 1 -32.09 -9.61 33.70
C MET A 1 -31.59 -8.96 32.41
N TYR A 2 -32.48 -8.56 31.49
CA TYR A 2 -32.11 -7.99 30.18
C TYR A 2 -31.22 -6.72 30.20
N LYS A 3 -31.31 -5.87 31.23
CA LYS A 3 -30.44 -4.68 31.36
C LYS A 3 -28.96 -5.03 31.51
N LYS A 4 -28.62 -6.14 32.16
CA LYS A 4 -27.22 -6.57 32.34
C LYS A 4 -26.63 -7.15 31.05
N ILE A 5 -27.42 -7.90 30.29
CA ILE A 5 -27.00 -8.47 29.00
C ILE A 5 -26.74 -7.36 27.97
N TYR A 6 -27.60 -6.34 27.91
CA TYR A 6 -27.41 -5.21 26.99
C TYR A 6 -26.10 -4.44 27.27
N PHE A 7 -25.77 -4.23 28.54
CA PHE A 7 -24.51 -3.57 28.93
C PHE A 7 -23.27 -4.34 28.45
N VAL A 8 -23.31 -5.68 28.52
CA VAL A 8 -22.22 -6.53 28.02
C VAL A 8 -22.04 -6.38 26.50
N PHE A 9 -23.13 -6.35 25.72
CA PHE A 9 -23.04 -6.16 24.27
C PHE A 9 -22.50 -4.78 23.88
N VAL A 10 -22.91 -3.71 24.58
CA VAL A 10 -22.37 -2.35 24.34
C VAL A 10 -20.88 -2.28 24.66
N LEU A 11 -20.46 -2.90 25.77
CA LEU A 11 -19.04 -2.95 26.15
C LEU A 11 -18.22 -3.75 25.13
N MET A 12 -18.75 -4.87 24.63
CA MET A 12 -18.08 -5.69 23.61
C MET A 12 -17.95 -4.96 22.27
N PHE A 13 -18.95 -4.13 21.90
CA PHE A 13 -18.90 -3.32 20.68
C PHE A 13 -17.89 -2.17 20.78
N LEU A 14 -17.75 -1.55 21.95
CA LEU A 14 -16.74 -0.50 22.19
C LEU A 14 -15.30 -1.01 22.02
N VAL A 15 -15.03 -2.27 22.36
CA VAL A 15 -13.69 -2.88 22.20
C VAL A 15 -13.36 -3.16 20.72
N LEU A 16 -14.37 -3.41 19.88
CA LEU A 16 -14.17 -3.71 18.45
C LEU A 16 -13.81 -2.48 17.61
N VAL A 17 -14.22 -1.27 18.03
CA VAL A 17 -13.97 -0.03 17.28
C VAL A 17 -12.52 0.48 17.48
N SER A 18 -11.79 0.00 18.48
CA SER A 18 -10.45 0.50 18.82
C SER A 18 -9.31 -0.09 17.98
N ALA A 19 -9.58 -0.93 16.97
CA ALA A 19 -8.55 -1.79 16.37
C ALA A 19 -7.95 -1.31 15.03
N SER A 20 -8.35 -0.14 14.50
CA SER A 20 -7.75 0.40 13.26
C SER A 20 -6.92 1.64 13.56
N GLN A 21 -5.76 1.45 14.20
CA GLN A 21 -4.76 2.52 14.25
C GLN A 21 -4.15 2.63 12.86
N SER A 22 -4.39 3.77 12.20
CA SER A 22 -3.66 4.18 11.01
C SER A 22 -2.16 4.10 11.30
N GLN A 23 -1.39 3.43 10.44
CA GLN A 23 0.06 3.32 10.60
C GLN A 23 0.73 4.29 9.62
N GLU A 24 1.82 4.92 10.04
CA GLU A 24 2.64 5.70 9.11
C GLU A 24 3.48 4.73 8.27
N VAL A 25 3.52 4.98 6.97
CA VAL A 25 4.28 4.20 5.98
C VAL A 25 5.05 5.14 5.08
N TYR A 26 6.15 4.63 4.53
CA TYR A 26 6.84 5.23 3.41
C TYR A 26 6.37 4.62 2.09
N VAL A 27 6.22 5.47 1.08
CA VAL A 27 5.97 5.09 -0.31
C VAL A 27 7.12 5.61 -1.14
N LEU A 28 7.97 4.69 -1.60
CA LEU A 28 9.11 4.97 -2.47
C LEU A 28 8.76 4.55 -3.90
N ASN A 29 8.74 5.52 -4.81
CA ASN A 29 8.62 5.25 -6.24
C ASN A 29 10.01 5.24 -6.87
N LEU A 30 10.32 4.17 -7.58
CA LEU A 30 11.54 4.01 -8.34
C LEU A 30 11.22 3.88 -9.83
N LYS A 31 12.10 4.42 -10.66
CA LYS A 31 12.08 4.24 -12.12
C LYS A 31 13.33 3.49 -12.53
N TYR A 32 13.13 2.44 -13.32
CA TYR A 32 14.17 1.80 -14.11
C TYR A 32 14.13 2.36 -15.54
N ASP A 33 15.29 2.71 -16.07
CA ASP A 33 15.46 3.21 -17.44
C ASP A 33 16.80 2.74 -18.00
N ASN A 34 16.76 1.78 -18.94
CA ASN A 34 17.93 1.24 -19.64
C ASN A 34 19.07 0.77 -18.72
N GLY A 35 18.75 0.17 -17.57
CA GLY A 35 19.73 -0.32 -16.60
C GLY A 35 20.04 0.64 -15.46
N GLU A 36 19.58 1.89 -15.56
CA GLU A 36 19.73 2.88 -14.49
C GLU A 36 18.49 2.92 -13.61
N ILE A 37 18.69 3.00 -12.29
CA ILE A 37 17.60 3.13 -11.32
C ILE A 37 17.69 4.50 -10.66
N SER A 38 16.55 5.19 -10.62
CA SER A 38 16.40 6.48 -9.98
C SER A 38 15.18 6.49 -9.06
N ALA A 39 15.29 7.20 -7.94
CA ALA A 39 14.14 7.46 -7.08
C ALA A 39 13.36 8.65 -7.64
N THR A 40 12.07 8.46 -7.90
CA THR A 40 11.18 9.51 -8.42
C THR A 40 10.44 10.23 -7.30
N SER A 41 10.11 9.56 -6.21
CA SER A 41 9.51 10.17 -5.02
C SER A 41 9.71 9.32 -3.77
N LEU A 42 9.82 9.97 -2.61
CA LEU A 42 9.68 9.34 -1.31
C LEU A 42 8.64 10.12 -0.50
N LEU A 43 7.54 9.46 -0.14
CA LEU A 43 6.43 10.08 0.57
C LEU A 43 6.20 9.38 1.90
N LYS A 44 6.04 10.16 2.98
CA LYS A 44 5.51 9.66 4.25
C LYS A 44 4.00 9.85 4.25
N THR A 45 3.23 8.79 4.48
CA THR A 45 1.77 8.88 4.50
C THR A 45 1.15 7.94 5.53
N GLU A 46 -0.12 8.17 5.84
CA GLU A 46 -0.92 7.26 6.65
C GLU A 46 -1.47 6.13 5.77
N GLY A 47 -1.26 4.88 6.18
CA GLY A 47 -1.65 3.72 5.40
C GLY A 47 -1.68 2.43 6.20
N TYR A 48 -1.81 1.33 5.46
CA TYR A 48 -1.70 -0.02 6.01
C TYR A 48 -0.50 -0.71 5.34
N PHE A 49 0.38 -1.26 6.16
CA PHE A 49 1.49 -2.07 5.69
C PHE A 49 1.27 -3.53 6.06
N SER A 50 1.48 -4.41 5.09
CA SER A 50 1.63 -5.84 5.30
C SER A 50 2.91 -6.30 4.62
N ASN A 51 3.67 -7.17 5.28
CA ASN A 51 4.85 -7.77 4.69
C ASN A 51 4.52 -8.37 3.31
N SER A 52 5.42 -8.18 2.34
CA SER A 52 5.25 -8.81 1.04
C SER A 52 5.26 -10.33 1.20
N VAL A 53 4.25 -10.99 0.65
CA VAL A 53 4.18 -12.47 0.63
C VAL A 53 4.97 -13.02 -0.55
N ASN A 54 5.20 -12.20 -1.58
CA ASN A 54 5.82 -12.59 -2.84
C ASN A 54 7.06 -11.72 -3.08
N GLU A 55 8.15 -12.02 -2.38
CA GLU A 55 9.46 -11.45 -2.69
C GLU A 55 10.17 -12.33 -3.72
N PRO A 56 10.79 -11.77 -4.76
CA PRO A 56 11.53 -12.55 -5.74
C PRO A 56 12.78 -13.17 -5.09
N GLU A 57 13.21 -14.33 -5.59
CA GLU A 57 14.42 -15.00 -5.08
C GLU A 57 15.68 -14.13 -5.33
N GLU A 58 15.72 -13.49 -6.49
CA GLU A 58 16.77 -12.59 -6.96
C GLU A 58 16.19 -11.21 -7.29
N GLY A 59 17.04 -10.18 -7.37
CA GLY A 59 16.62 -8.83 -7.73
C GLY A 59 17.36 -7.77 -6.94
N TYR A 60 16.66 -6.67 -6.68
CA TYR A 60 17.15 -5.54 -5.90
C TYR A 60 16.75 -5.70 -4.44
N LEU A 61 17.50 -5.05 -3.56
CA LEU A 61 17.24 -5.05 -2.12
C LEU A 61 16.98 -3.63 -1.65
N LEU A 62 15.82 -3.41 -1.05
CA LEU A 62 15.52 -2.22 -0.25
C LEU A 62 15.84 -2.50 1.21
N GLU A 63 16.56 -1.59 1.87
CA GLU A 63 16.85 -1.63 3.30
C GLU A 63 16.51 -0.29 3.96
N VAL A 64 15.89 -0.35 5.14
CA VAL A 64 15.73 0.81 6.03
C VAL A 64 16.76 0.69 7.14
N ILE A 65 17.72 1.61 7.16
CA ILE A 65 18.84 1.62 8.10
C ILE A 65 18.56 2.65 9.20
N SER A 66 18.76 2.24 10.44
CA SER A 66 18.59 3.10 11.61
C SER A 66 19.75 4.11 11.81
N LEU A 67 19.61 4.93 12.85
CA LEU A 67 20.66 5.79 13.38
C LEU A 67 21.88 5.02 13.95
N ASP A 68 21.69 3.77 14.39
CA ASP A 68 22.73 2.90 14.96
C ASP A 68 23.29 1.87 13.96
N ASP A 69 23.08 2.09 12.67
CA ASP A 69 23.51 1.21 11.56
C ASP A 69 22.87 -0.19 11.55
N SER A 70 21.78 -0.41 12.30
CA SER A 70 20.99 -1.64 12.24
C SER A 70 19.96 -1.61 11.10
N VAL A 71 19.67 -2.77 10.50
CA VAL A 71 18.62 -2.92 9.48
C VAL A 71 17.28 -3.08 10.19
N LEU A 72 16.40 -2.08 10.03
CA LEU A 72 15.06 -2.06 10.63
C LEU A 72 14.05 -2.83 9.78
N TYR A 73 14.21 -2.76 8.45
CA TYR A 73 13.37 -3.42 7.47
C TYR A 73 14.19 -3.74 6.22
N SER A 74 13.85 -4.85 5.57
CA SER A 74 14.42 -5.25 4.29
C SER A 74 13.36 -5.91 3.42
N GLN A 75 13.39 -5.64 2.11
CA GLN A 75 12.49 -6.25 1.15
C GLN A 75 13.20 -6.41 -0.20
N LYS A 76 13.10 -7.59 -0.81
CA LYS A 76 13.50 -7.79 -2.21
C LYS A 76 12.41 -7.35 -3.17
N PHE A 77 12.81 -6.85 -4.32
CA PHE A 77 11.90 -6.47 -5.40
C PHE A 77 12.57 -6.59 -6.77
N ASP A 78 11.77 -6.61 -7.82
CA ASP A 78 12.22 -6.48 -9.21
C ASP A 78 11.44 -5.36 -9.94
N PHE A 79 11.83 -5.12 -11.18
CA PHE A 79 11.02 -4.33 -12.10
C PHE A 79 10.35 -5.29 -13.07
N ILE A 80 9.04 -5.12 -13.28
CA ILE A 80 8.33 -5.84 -14.34
C ILE A 80 8.78 -5.24 -15.67
N LEU A 81 9.70 -5.93 -16.34
CA LEU A 81 10.24 -5.57 -17.66
C LEU A 81 9.66 -6.44 -18.78
N GLU A 82 8.76 -7.37 -18.46
CA GLU A 82 8.08 -8.20 -19.43
C GLU A 82 6.63 -7.76 -19.54
N SER A 83 6.20 -7.45 -20.76
CA SER A 83 4.79 -7.20 -21.08
C SER A 83 4.28 -8.34 -21.93
N HIS A 84 3.26 -9.05 -21.46
CA HIS A 84 2.63 -10.11 -22.22
C HIS A 84 1.43 -9.56 -23.00
N SER A 85 1.42 -9.79 -24.31
CA SER A 85 0.29 -9.44 -25.15
C SER A 85 -0.87 -10.38 -24.90
N GLU A 86 -2.09 -9.87 -25.04
CA GLU A 86 -3.29 -10.70 -25.06
C GLU A 86 -3.23 -11.71 -26.23
N PRO A 87 -3.74 -12.93 -26.05
CA PRO A 87 -3.81 -13.91 -27.13
C PRO A 87 -4.60 -13.41 -28.34
N ASP A 88 -4.05 -13.58 -29.55
CA ASP A 88 -4.77 -13.24 -30.79
C ASP A 88 -5.97 -14.19 -30.98
N SER A 89 -7.11 -13.66 -31.43
CA SER A 89 -8.32 -14.48 -31.64
C SER A 89 -8.13 -15.56 -32.70
N SER A 90 -7.23 -15.35 -33.67
CA SER A 90 -6.85 -16.35 -34.67
C SER A 90 -6.13 -17.57 -34.08
N TRP A 91 -5.71 -17.50 -32.82
CA TRP A 91 -5.11 -18.64 -32.12
C TRP A 91 -6.14 -19.61 -31.55
N PHE A 92 -7.44 -19.29 -31.67
CA PHE A 92 -8.55 -20.12 -31.20
C PHE A 92 -9.46 -20.51 -32.36
N ASP A 93 -10.08 -21.69 -32.26
CA ASP A 93 -11.15 -22.09 -33.17
C ASP A 93 -12.51 -21.45 -32.79
N GLU A 94 -13.55 -21.70 -33.59
CA GLU A 94 -14.90 -21.18 -33.35
C GLU A 94 -15.54 -21.69 -32.04
N GLN A 95 -15.01 -22.77 -31.46
CA GLN A 95 -15.45 -23.34 -30.19
C GLN A 95 -14.63 -22.82 -29.00
N GLY A 96 -13.60 -22.00 -29.24
CA GLY A 96 -12.73 -21.42 -28.23
C GLY A 96 -11.55 -22.32 -27.82
N ASN A 97 -11.26 -23.39 -28.55
CA ASN A 97 -10.07 -24.21 -28.28
C ASN A 97 -8.83 -23.54 -28.88
N GLN A 98 -7.74 -23.48 -28.13
CA GLN A 98 -6.46 -22.97 -28.61
C GLN A 98 -5.85 -23.91 -29.66
N ILE A 99 -5.67 -23.41 -30.88
CA ILE A 99 -5.10 -24.13 -32.04
C ILE A 99 -3.69 -23.66 -32.40
N TYR A 100 -3.25 -22.52 -31.86
CA TYR A 100 -1.89 -22.01 -32.01
C TYR A 100 -1.23 -21.75 -30.66
N PHE A 101 0.01 -22.21 -30.52
CA PHE A 101 0.83 -22.04 -29.32
C PHE A 101 2.03 -21.17 -29.69
N PRO A 102 1.93 -19.85 -29.49
CA PRO A 102 3.01 -18.93 -29.83
C PRO A 102 4.25 -19.20 -28.99
N ASN A 103 5.42 -18.88 -29.52
CA ASN A 103 6.65 -18.84 -28.73
C ASN A 103 6.65 -17.63 -27.78
N VAL A 104 7.48 -17.67 -26.74
CA VAL A 104 7.61 -16.58 -25.76
C VAL A 104 7.94 -15.24 -26.43
N SER A 105 8.78 -15.25 -27.47
CA SER A 105 9.14 -14.04 -28.22
C SER A 105 8.00 -13.43 -29.03
N GLU A 106 6.93 -14.18 -29.29
CA GLU A 106 5.74 -13.70 -30.01
C GLU A 106 4.70 -13.10 -29.04
N THR A 107 4.75 -13.48 -27.76
CA THR A 107 3.80 -13.03 -26.74
C THR A 107 4.38 -12.06 -25.73
N THR A 108 5.71 -11.89 -25.71
CA THR A 108 6.41 -11.14 -24.67
C THR A 108 7.25 -10.04 -25.28
N GLU A 109 6.92 -8.80 -24.93
CA GLU A 109 7.73 -7.62 -25.23
C GLU A 109 8.58 -7.28 -24.01
N PHE A 110 9.89 -7.11 -24.23
CA PHE A 110 10.82 -6.66 -23.19
C PHE A 110 10.88 -5.13 -23.18
N LEU A 111 10.53 -4.55 -22.04
CA LEU A 111 10.52 -3.12 -21.79
C LEU A 111 11.91 -2.65 -21.35
N ASN A 112 12.34 -1.50 -21.87
CA ASN A 112 13.57 -0.85 -21.44
C ASN A 112 13.36 0.08 -20.23
N SER A 113 12.11 0.35 -19.85
CA SER A 113 11.77 1.19 -18.70
C SER A 113 10.55 0.66 -17.97
N SER A 114 10.55 0.80 -16.64
CA SER A 114 9.44 0.38 -15.78
C SER A 114 9.47 1.16 -14.46
N TYR A 115 8.37 1.12 -13.72
CA TYR A 115 8.21 1.77 -12.44
C TYR A 115 7.83 0.72 -11.40
N VAL A 116 8.30 0.92 -10.18
CA VAL A 116 7.88 0.13 -9.02
C VAL A 116 7.57 1.07 -7.86
N GLU A 117 6.47 0.79 -7.18
CA GLU A 117 6.06 1.44 -5.93
C GLU A 117 6.35 0.48 -4.77
N LEU A 118 7.17 0.92 -3.82
CA LEU A 118 7.54 0.15 -2.65
C LEU A 118 6.95 0.82 -1.41
N ILE A 119 6.11 0.07 -0.69
CA ILE A 119 5.46 0.52 0.54
C ILE A 119 6.08 -0.23 1.71
N PHE A 120 6.58 0.49 2.71
CA PHE A 120 7.25 -0.11 3.87
C PHE A 120 7.01 0.72 5.14
N PRO A 121 7.14 0.12 6.34
CA PRO A 121 6.78 0.80 7.58
C PRO A 121 7.69 1.99 7.89
N TYR A 122 7.10 3.04 8.47
CA TYR A 122 7.85 4.15 9.03
C TYR A 122 8.51 3.76 10.35
N TYR A 123 9.77 4.17 10.54
CA TYR A 123 10.48 4.03 11.80
C TYR A 123 11.04 5.39 12.22
N GLU A 124 10.71 5.85 13.42
CA GLU A 124 11.27 7.10 13.98
C GLU A 124 12.81 7.07 14.09
N SER A 125 13.38 5.87 14.25
CA SER A 125 14.83 5.66 14.33
C SER A 125 15.50 5.49 12.96
N ALA A 126 14.76 5.55 11.85
CA ALA A 126 15.33 5.45 10.50
C ALA A 126 16.21 6.65 10.17
N ARG A 127 17.37 6.37 9.59
CA ARG A 127 18.35 7.36 9.12
C ARG A 127 18.46 7.38 7.61
N GLU A 128 18.45 6.21 6.98
CA GLU A 128 18.71 6.03 5.56
C GLU A 128 17.76 4.96 4.98
N ILE A 129 17.22 5.21 3.79
CA ILE A 129 16.68 4.18 2.91
C ILE A 129 17.74 3.88 1.84
N ARG A 130 18.12 2.62 1.71
CA ARG A 130 19.15 2.14 0.80
C ARG A 130 18.54 1.19 -0.22
N VAL A 131 18.93 1.35 -1.48
CA VAL A 131 18.63 0.38 -2.55
C VAL A 131 19.95 -0.16 -3.09
N SER A 132 20.06 -1.48 -3.16
CA SER A 132 21.25 -2.19 -3.64
C SER A 132 20.89 -3.19 -4.74
N ASP A 133 21.84 -3.50 -5.62
CA ASP A 133 21.71 -4.58 -6.60
C ASP A 133 21.87 -5.98 -5.95
N SER A 134 21.69 -7.04 -6.73
CA SER A 134 21.84 -8.44 -6.29
C SER A 134 23.25 -8.80 -5.84
N LYS A 135 24.26 -7.98 -6.17
CA LYS A 135 25.66 -8.14 -5.75
C LYS A 135 25.97 -7.34 -4.48
N GLY A 136 24.99 -6.61 -3.93
CA GLY A 136 25.14 -5.75 -2.77
C GLY A 136 25.77 -4.38 -3.07
N ASN A 137 25.90 -3.99 -4.35
CA ASN A 137 26.35 -2.65 -4.69
C ASN A 137 25.22 -1.66 -4.43
N LYS A 138 25.53 -0.61 -3.67
CA LYS A 138 24.58 0.46 -3.38
C LYS A 138 24.31 1.30 -4.63
N LEU A 139 23.04 1.41 -5.01
CA LEU A 139 22.56 2.20 -6.15
C LEU A 139 21.95 3.52 -5.69
N ILE A 140 21.11 3.50 -4.65
CA ILE A 140 20.42 4.67 -4.11
C ILE A 140 20.60 4.72 -2.60
N SER A 141 20.72 5.95 -2.07
CA SER A 141 20.91 6.26 -0.66
C SER A 141 20.13 7.53 -0.36
N LEU A 142 18.99 7.41 0.32
CA LEU A 142 18.11 8.53 0.68
C LEU A 142 18.16 8.74 2.19
N SER A 143 18.63 9.90 2.65
CA SER A 143 18.53 10.28 4.06
C SER A 143 17.07 10.51 4.44
N VAL A 144 16.68 10.11 5.66
CA VAL A 144 15.28 10.09 6.13
C VAL A 144 14.98 11.19 7.17
N ASN A 145 15.90 12.17 7.32
CA ASN A 145 15.78 13.25 8.32
C ASN A 145 14.34 13.83 8.44
N ALA A 146 13.92 14.09 9.67
CA ALA A 146 12.52 14.23 10.11
C ALA A 146 11.61 15.29 9.42
N ASP A 147 12.11 16.05 8.43
CA ASP A 147 11.42 17.18 7.78
C ASP A 147 11.22 16.99 6.26
N LEU A 148 11.31 15.76 5.76
CA LEU A 148 11.36 15.48 4.33
C LEU A 148 10.00 15.49 3.64
N ASP A 149 9.55 16.68 3.25
CA ASP A 149 8.74 16.90 2.07
C ASP A 149 9.68 16.95 0.84
N ILE A 150 10.21 15.80 0.39
CA ILE A 150 11.05 15.69 -0.84
C ILE A 150 10.15 15.79 -2.10
N LYS A 151 9.18 16.69 -2.10
CA LYS A 151 8.53 17.10 -3.34
C LYS A 151 9.34 18.20 -4.02
N ASP A 152 9.90 19.12 -3.24
CA ASP A 152 10.54 20.33 -3.77
C ASP A 152 11.94 20.12 -4.39
N SER A 153 12.61 18.99 -4.12
CA SER A 153 13.99 18.75 -4.61
C SER A 153 14.10 17.79 -5.79
N LEU A 154 13.02 17.09 -6.15
CA LEU A 154 12.98 16.16 -7.29
C LEU A 154 12.08 16.65 -8.43
N GLU A 155 11.20 17.63 -8.19
CA GLU A 155 10.31 18.21 -9.20
C GLU A 155 11.01 19.29 -10.04
N GLY A 156 11.91 18.86 -10.91
CA GLY A 156 12.06 19.50 -12.21
C GLY A 156 11.07 18.89 -13.19
N ASN A 157 9.86 19.49 -13.35
CA ASN A 157 8.87 19.20 -14.40
C ASN A 157 7.98 17.94 -14.32
N VAL A 158 7.42 17.58 -13.16
CA VAL A 158 6.28 16.62 -13.16
C VAL A 158 5.07 17.26 -12.48
N GLU A 159 4.13 17.76 -13.29
CA GLU A 159 2.79 18.16 -12.82
C GLU A 159 2.09 16.91 -12.26
N ALA A 160 2.23 16.67 -10.95
CA ALA A 160 1.44 15.69 -10.24
C ALA A 160 -0.04 16.13 -10.27
N LYS A 161 -0.81 15.54 -11.19
CA LYS A 161 -2.28 15.57 -11.11
C LYS A 161 -2.69 14.85 -9.84
N ASN A 162 -2.88 15.62 -8.77
CA ASN A 162 -3.43 15.18 -7.50
C ASN A 162 -4.88 14.67 -7.69
N GLY A 163 -5.00 13.42 -8.15
CA GLY A 163 -6.20 12.60 -8.07
C GLY A 163 -6.31 11.90 -6.72
N PHE A 164 -5.95 12.56 -5.62
CA PHE A 164 -6.08 11.98 -4.29
C PHE A 164 -7.56 11.84 -3.97
N ASN A 165 -8.03 10.61 -4.15
CA ASN A 165 -9.43 10.23 -4.06
C ASN A 165 -9.90 10.46 -2.62
N LYS A 166 -10.89 11.34 -2.47
CA LYS A 166 -11.54 11.71 -1.19
C LYS A 166 -12.46 10.59 -0.70
N GLY A 167 -11.94 9.35 -0.64
CA GLY A 167 -12.68 8.12 -0.38
C GLY A 167 -13.00 7.83 1.08
N ASN A 168 -12.35 8.51 2.04
CA ASN A 168 -12.39 8.09 3.45
C ASN A 168 -13.56 8.67 4.26
N ASN A 169 -14.41 9.52 3.68
CA ASN A 169 -15.57 10.06 4.40
C ASN A 169 -16.74 9.09 4.52
N LEU A 170 -16.83 8.05 3.67
CA LEU A 170 -18.00 7.17 3.68
C LEU A 170 -18.04 6.24 4.91
N LEU A 171 -16.88 5.74 5.35
CA LEU A 171 -16.77 4.88 6.54
C LEU A 171 -17.08 5.66 7.82
N ILE A 172 -16.59 6.90 7.94
CA ILE A 172 -16.88 7.77 9.09
C ILE A 172 -18.38 8.10 9.17
N ILE A 173 -19.02 8.41 8.04
CA ILE A 173 -20.45 8.68 7.96
C ILE A 173 -21.27 7.44 8.38
N SER A 174 -20.86 6.24 7.95
CA SER A 174 -21.56 4.99 8.32
C SER A 174 -21.52 4.70 9.83
N GLY A 175 -20.39 4.94 10.49
CA GLY A 175 -20.23 4.75 11.93
C GLY A 175 -21.12 5.68 12.76
N VAL A 176 -21.22 6.96 12.34
CA VAL A 176 -22.06 7.96 13.02
C VAL A 176 -23.55 7.61 12.90
N ILE A 177 -24.00 7.15 11.72
CA ILE A 177 -25.40 6.76 11.49
C ILE A 177 -25.78 5.56 12.38
N VAL A 178 -24.94 4.53 12.46
CA VAL A 178 -25.20 3.36 13.33
C VAL A 178 -25.25 3.78 14.80
N GLY A 179 -24.34 4.64 15.24
CA GLY A 179 -24.35 5.20 16.59
C GLY A 179 -25.65 5.94 16.91
N LEU A 180 -26.13 6.81 16.01
CA LEU A 180 -27.39 7.54 16.17
C LEU A 180 -28.62 6.62 16.22
N ILE A 181 -28.65 5.56 15.40
CA ILE A 181 -29.74 4.56 15.41
C ILE A 181 -29.78 3.83 16.76
N ILE A 182 -28.62 3.45 17.32
CA ILE A 182 -28.54 2.80 18.63
C ILE A 182 -29.04 3.74 19.74
N ILE A 183 -28.62 5.02 19.71
CA ILE A 183 -29.07 6.04 20.68
C ILE A 183 -30.58 6.25 20.58
N ALA A 184 -31.13 6.39 19.36
CA ALA A 184 -32.56 6.55 19.14
C ALA A 184 -33.36 5.33 19.64
N PHE A 185 -32.88 4.12 19.36
CA PHE A 185 -33.50 2.89 19.84
C PHE A 185 -33.49 2.80 21.37
N LEU A 186 -32.37 3.18 22.00
CA LEU A 186 -32.25 3.24 23.46
C LEU A 186 -33.21 4.26 24.08
N ALA A 187 -33.27 5.47 23.52
CA ALA A 187 -34.17 6.52 23.97
C ALA A 187 -35.64 6.10 23.87
N PHE A 188 -36.02 5.48 22.74
CA PHE A 188 -37.37 4.94 22.53
C PHE A 188 -37.72 3.85 23.57
N ARG A 189 -36.80 2.93 23.84
CA ARG A 189 -36.98 1.88 24.87
C ARG A 189 -37.12 2.47 26.27
N PHE A 190 -36.37 3.52 26.59
CA PHE A 190 -36.44 4.22 27.87
C PHE A 190 -37.78 4.94 28.07
N LEU A 191 -38.26 5.66 27.05
CA LEU A 191 -39.55 6.36 27.08
C LEU A 191 -40.71 5.39 27.28
N ARG A 192 -40.71 4.25 26.57
CA ARG A 192 -41.74 3.22 26.72
C ARG A 192 -41.80 2.59 28.12
N SER A 193 -40.67 2.54 28.83
CA SER A 193 -40.59 1.97 30.19
C SER A 193 -41.21 2.87 31.28
N ARG A 194 -41.51 4.14 31.00
CA ARG A 194 -42.12 5.07 31.97
C ARG A 194 -43.63 5.20 31.83
N GLY A 195 -44.21 4.70 30.75
CA GLY A 195 -45.65 4.82 30.44
C GLY A 195 -46.53 3.68 30.95
N ASN A 196 -45.94 2.67 31.58
CA ASN A 196 -46.63 1.57 32.28
C ASN A 196 -46.15 1.56 33.74
#